data_AF-A0A7S1HGZ4-F1
#
_entry.id   AF-A0A7S1HGZ4-F1
#
_cell.length_a   1.000
_cell.length_b   1.000
_cell.length_c   1.000
_cell.angle_alpha   90.00
_cell.angle_beta   90.00
_cell.angle_gamma   90.00
#
_symmetry.space_group_name_H-M   'P 1'
#
loop_
_entity.id
_entity.type
_entity.pdbx_description
1 polymer ?
#
loop_
_entity_poly.entity_id
_entity_poly.type
_entity_poly.pdbx_seq_one_letter_code
_entity_poly.pdbx_strand_id
1 'polypeptide(L)'
;GLPPTSASQGSMAEFGVSVLAHSRGRGLGRRLFDAAALHARNRGIDTLFIHALSENRPMLRIAAAAGAVVERDGAESAAWLRLPPDTVGSQVEQALDRQLGELDFQLKRQAQMLSGF
;
A
#
# COMPACT_ATOMS: atom_id res chain seq x y z
N GLY A 1 14.38 -38.39 -8.61
CA GLY A 1 13.05 -37.87 -8.97
C GLY A 1 13.22 -36.48 -9.52
N LEU A 2 12.45 -36.09 -10.53
CA LEU A 2 12.40 -34.69 -10.95
C LEU A 2 11.97 -33.81 -9.75
N PRO A 3 12.48 -32.57 -9.63
CA PRO A 3 11.95 -31.63 -8.66
C PRO A 3 10.48 -31.33 -8.97
N PRO A 4 9.64 -31.12 -7.94
CA PRO A 4 8.25 -30.74 -8.15
C PRO A 4 8.17 -29.46 -8.98
N THR A 5 7.41 -29.56 -10.06
CA THR A 5 7.05 -28.52 -11.02
C THR A 5 6.20 -27.45 -10.33
N SER A 6 6.33 -26.21 -10.82
CA SER A 6 5.63 -24.98 -10.41
C SER A 6 5.88 -24.52 -8.97
N ALA A 7 7.04 -23.91 -8.75
CA ALA A 7 7.07 -22.74 -7.87
C ALA A 7 6.00 -21.78 -8.42
N SER A 8 4.95 -21.50 -7.66
CA SER A 8 4.12 -20.33 -7.93
C SER A 8 5.09 -19.16 -8.01
N GLN A 9 5.36 -18.63 -9.21
CA GLN A 9 6.03 -17.35 -9.32
C GLN A 9 5.15 -16.39 -8.53
N GLY A 10 5.63 -16.00 -7.34
CA GLY A 10 4.91 -15.09 -6.48
C GLY A 10 4.52 -13.89 -7.31
N SER A 11 3.22 -13.55 -7.32
CA SER A 11 2.78 -12.41 -8.11
C SER A 11 3.34 -11.16 -7.43
N MET A 12 4.17 -10.41 -8.16
CA MET A 12 4.87 -9.24 -7.66
C MET A 12 4.30 -7.99 -8.31
N ALA A 13 4.19 -6.90 -7.54
CA ALA A 13 3.81 -5.59 -8.05
C ALA A 13 4.81 -4.52 -7.59
N GLU A 14 5.04 -3.53 -8.44
CA GLU A 14 5.81 -2.34 -8.06
C GLU A 14 4.92 -1.34 -7.33
N PHE A 15 5.41 -0.78 -6.23
CA PHE A 15 4.76 0.28 -5.48
C PHE A 15 5.48 1.62 -5.68
N GLY A 16 4.70 2.61 -6.13
CA GLY A 16 5.11 4.00 -6.21
C GLY A 16 4.03 4.92 -5.65
N VAL A 17 4.44 6.00 -4.99
CA VAL A 17 3.51 6.99 -4.43
C VAL A 17 4.11 8.38 -4.46
N SER A 18 3.25 9.40 -4.53
CA SER A 18 3.62 10.80 -4.38
C SER A 18 2.62 11.52 -3.48
N VAL A 19 3.13 12.48 -2.71
CA VAL A 19 2.32 13.34 -1.84
C VAL A 19 2.62 14.79 -2.19
N LEU A 20 1.55 15.56 -2.41
CA LEU A 20 1.62 17.01 -2.66
C LEU A 20 2.41 17.70 -1.55
N ALA A 21 3.24 18.69 -1.92
CA ALA A 21 4.19 19.31 -1.00
C ALA A 21 3.55 19.82 0.31
N HIS A 22 2.42 20.53 0.21
CA HIS A 22 1.68 21.06 1.36
C HIS A 22 1.04 19.99 2.26
N SER A 23 0.99 18.74 1.81
CA SER A 23 0.38 17.62 2.53
C SER A 23 1.41 16.65 3.10
N ARG A 24 2.71 16.89 2.90
CA ARG A 24 3.81 16.07 3.44
C ARG A 24 3.93 16.25 4.96
N GLY A 25 4.62 15.32 5.63
CA GLY A 25 4.81 15.35 7.09
C GLY A 25 3.59 14.91 7.91
N ARG A 26 2.46 14.58 7.26
CA ARG A 26 1.19 14.19 7.91
C ARG A 26 0.93 12.67 7.93
N GLY A 27 1.94 11.86 7.64
CA GLY A 27 1.82 10.39 7.58
C GLY A 27 1.09 9.84 6.34
N LEU A 28 0.73 10.68 5.37
CA LEU A 28 -0.03 10.24 4.19
C LEU A 28 0.69 9.19 3.34
N GLY A 29 2.01 9.29 3.17
CA GLY A 29 2.78 8.30 2.42
C GLY A 29 2.66 6.89 3.01
N ARG A 30 2.65 6.79 4.35
CA ARG A 30 2.45 5.50 5.04
C ARG A 30 1.02 4.98 4.83
N ARG A 31 0.00 5.83 4.98
CA ARG A 31 -1.40 5.43 4.74
C ARG A 31 -1.64 4.95 3.31
N LEU A 32 -1.05 5.64 2.33
CA LEU A 32 -1.13 5.25 0.91
C LEU A 32 -0.42 3.92 0.65
N PHE A 33 0.73 3.70 1.29
CA PHE A 33 1.43 2.42 1.24
C PHE A 33 0.61 1.28 1.85
N ASP A 34 0.04 1.47 3.04
CA ASP A 34 -0.78 0.44 3.71
C ASP A 34 -2.01 0.08 2.85
N ALA A 35 -2.67 1.10 2.27
CA ALA A 35 -3.79 0.90 1.36
C ALA A 35 -3.39 0.15 0.07
N ALA A 36 -2.22 0.47 -0.50
CA ALA A 36 -1.71 -0.24 -1.67
C ALA A 36 -1.34 -1.69 -1.36
N ALA A 37 -0.72 -1.95 -0.19
CA ALA A 37 -0.39 -3.30 0.27
C ALA A 37 -1.65 -4.16 0.46
N LEU A 38 -2.70 -3.62 1.08
CA LEU A 38 -4.01 -4.28 1.17
C LEU A 38 -4.57 -4.59 -0.21
N HIS A 39 -4.58 -3.61 -1.10
CA HIS A 39 -5.14 -3.75 -2.44
C HIS A 39 -4.41 -4.76 -3.32
N ALA A 40 -3.08 -4.81 -3.19
CA ALA A 40 -2.21 -5.77 -3.85
C ALA A 40 -2.48 -7.18 -3.31
N ARG A 41 -2.51 -7.34 -1.98
CA ARG A 41 -2.80 -8.62 -1.33
C ARG A 41 -4.13 -9.21 -1.80
N ASN A 42 -5.20 -8.40 -1.81
CA ASN A 42 -6.54 -8.82 -2.24
C ASN A 42 -6.62 -9.17 -3.75
N ARG A 43 -5.55 -8.94 -4.52
CA ARG A 43 -5.38 -9.36 -5.93
C ARG A 43 -4.46 -10.55 -6.11
N GLY A 44 -4.06 -11.20 -5.02
CA GLY A 44 -3.11 -12.31 -5.05
C GLY A 44 -1.66 -11.88 -5.29
N ILE A 45 -1.32 -10.59 -5.15
CA ILE A 45 0.07 -10.14 -5.09
C ILE A 45 0.64 -10.56 -3.74
N ASP A 46 1.76 -11.29 -3.76
CA ASP A 46 2.42 -11.76 -2.55
C ASP A 46 3.67 -10.93 -2.20
N THR A 47 4.13 -10.08 -3.11
CA THR A 47 5.34 -9.29 -2.94
C THR A 47 5.18 -7.89 -3.53
N LEU A 48 5.49 -6.86 -2.73
CA LEU A 48 5.67 -5.50 -3.23
C LEU A 48 7.16 -5.22 -3.45
N PHE A 49 7.48 -4.67 -4.62
CA PHE A 49 8.80 -4.16 -4.96
C PHE A 49 8.78 -2.62 -4.98
N ILE A 50 9.85 -2.00 -4.50
CA ILE A 50 9.99 -0.54 -4.46
C ILE A 50 11.37 -0.20 -5.01
N HIS A 51 11.42 0.63 -6.05
CA HIS A 51 12.63 1.26 -6.52
C HIS A 51 12.62 2.74 -6.13
N ALA A 52 13.69 3.21 -5.50
CA ALA A 52 13.78 4.59 -5.05
C ALA A 52 15.24 5.06 -4.96
N LEU A 53 15.46 6.34 -5.24
CA LEU A 53 16.73 7.01 -4.93
C LEU A 53 17.12 6.81 -3.46
N SER A 54 18.39 6.61 -3.19
CA SER A 54 18.98 6.47 -1.85
C SER A 54 18.67 7.67 -0.95
N GLU A 55 18.47 8.86 -1.53
CA GLU A 55 18.09 10.08 -0.82
C GLU A 55 16.59 10.15 -0.46
N ASN A 56 15.75 9.26 -0.99
CA ASN A 56 14.32 9.19 -0.69
C ASN A 56 14.07 8.56 0.68
N ARG A 57 14.59 9.22 1.72
CA ARG A 57 14.45 8.82 3.13
C ARG A 57 13.00 8.56 3.54
N PRO A 58 11.98 9.34 3.10
CA PRO A 58 10.59 9.03 3.43
C PRO A 58 10.14 7.66 2.93
N MET A 59 10.40 7.31 1.66
CA MET A 59 10.03 5.99 1.12
C MET A 59 10.79 4.87 1.82
N LEU A 60 12.11 5.01 1.97
CA LEU A 60 12.94 3.98 2.61
C LEU A 60 12.54 3.73 4.07
N ARG A 61 12.12 4.77 4.81
CA ARG A 61 11.57 4.61 6.16
C ARG A 61 10.24 3.88 6.17
N ILE A 62 9.36 4.13 5.20
CA ILE A 62 8.08 3.41 5.07
C ILE A 62 8.36 1.93 4.80
N ALA A 63 9.21 1.62 3.81
CA ALA A 63 9.58 0.27 3.42
C ALA A 63 10.20 -0.50 4.59
N ALA A 64 11.23 0.06 5.23
CA ALA A 64 11.88 -0.56 6.38
C ALA A 64 10.92 -0.77 7.56
N ALA A 65 10.05 0.21 7.86
CA ALA A 65 9.05 0.07 8.93
C ALA A 65 7.96 -0.97 8.62
N ALA A 66 7.78 -1.34 7.35
CA ALA A 66 6.90 -2.43 6.94
C ALA A 66 7.60 -3.80 6.99
N GLY A 67 8.90 -3.84 7.29
CA GLY A 67 9.69 -5.08 7.28
C GLY A 67 10.22 -5.46 5.90
N ALA A 68 10.28 -4.53 4.95
CA ALA A 68 10.91 -4.78 3.66
C ALA A 68 12.42 -5.01 3.83
N VAL A 69 12.97 -5.95 3.07
CA VAL A 69 14.43 -6.07 2.89
C VAL A 69 14.85 -4.94 1.96
N VAL A 70 15.79 -4.11 2.38
CA VAL A 70 16.28 -2.96 1.60
C VAL A 70 17.72 -3.20 1.19
N GLU A 71 17.98 -3.18 -0.12
CA GLU A 71 19.32 -3.19 -0.70
C GLU A 71 19.64 -1.81 -1.25
N ARG A 72 20.89 -1.39 -1.11
CA ARG A 72 21.37 -0.10 -1.60
C ARG A 72 22.51 -0.31 -2.58
N ASP A 73 22.42 0.36 -3.72
CA ASP A 73 23.46 0.35 -4.74
C ASP A 73 23.71 1.79 -5.22
N GLY A 74 24.75 2.42 -4.66
CA GLY A 74 25.09 3.81 -4.94
C GLY A 74 23.93 4.78 -4.70
N ALA A 75 23.52 5.46 -5.77
CA ALA A 75 22.45 6.47 -5.74
C ALA A 75 21.04 5.86 -5.70
N GLU A 76 20.89 4.56 -5.92
CA GLU A 76 19.61 3.87 -5.95
C GLU A 76 19.47 2.90 -4.78
N SER A 77 18.22 2.58 -4.47
CA SER A 77 17.83 1.61 -3.45
C SER A 77 16.65 0.80 -3.96
N ALA A 78 16.68 -0.49 -3.64
CA ALA A 78 15.61 -1.43 -3.93
C ALA A 78 15.08 -2.00 -2.61
N ALA A 79 13.76 -2.19 -2.51
CA ALA A 79 13.15 -2.84 -1.36
C ALA A 79 12.11 -3.87 -1.77
N TRP A 80 12.10 -5.01 -1.06
CA TRP A 80 11.16 -6.11 -1.29
C TRP A 80 10.41 -6.41 0.00
N LEU A 81 9.09 -6.38 -0.10
CA LEU A 81 8.19 -6.67 1.01
C LEU A 81 7.33 -7.87 0.68
N ARG A 82 7.47 -8.95 1.47
CA ARG A 82 6.52 -10.05 1.43
C ARG A 82 5.22 -9.63 2.11
N LEU A 83 4.11 -9.69 1.39
CA LEU A 83 2.79 -9.45 1.95
C LEU A 83 2.35 -10.70 2.73
N PRO A 84 1.72 -10.54 3.91
CA PRO A 84 1.13 -11.66 4.60
C PRO A 84 0.01 -12.26 3.74
N PRO A 85 -0.25 -13.58 3.82
CA PRO A 85 -1.33 -14.20 3.08
C PRO A 85 -2.68 -13.55 3.44
N ASP A 86 -3.61 -13.56 2.48
CA ASP A 86 -4.99 -13.15 2.74
C ASP A 86 -5.58 -14.03 3.83
N THR A 87 -5.78 -13.46 5.01
CA THR A 87 -6.64 -14.06 6.03
C THR A 87 -8.05 -13.54 5.78
N VAL A 88 -9.07 -14.38 6.00
CA VAL A 88 -10.48 -14.12 5.68
C VAL A 88 -11.00 -12.76 6.20
N GLY A 89 -10.37 -12.18 7.23
CA GLY A 89 -10.68 -10.85 7.76
C GLY A 89 -10.38 -9.67 6.82
N SER A 90 -9.36 -9.75 5.93
CA SER A 90 -8.98 -8.65 5.04
C SER A 90 -10.06 -8.27 4.03
N GLN A 91 -10.82 -9.26 3.58
CA GLN A 91 -11.92 -9.10 2.62
C GLN A 91 -13.15 -8.47 3.27
N VAL A 92 -13.40 -8.77 4.55
CA VAL A 92 -14.51 -8.18 5.32
C VAL A 92 -14.21 -6.73 5.68
N GLU A 93 -12.96 -6.41 6.04
CA GLU A 93 -12.51 -5.05 6.32
C GLU A 93 -12.66 -4.13 5.09
N GLN A 94 -12.34 -4.63 3.88
CA GLN A 94 -12.55 -3.86 2.64
C GLN A 94 -14.04 -3.67 2.29
N ALA A 95 -14.90 -4.66 2.57
CA ALA A 95 -16.35 -4.52 2.38
C ALA A 95 -16.92 -3.45 3.33
N LEU A 96 -16.46 -3.43 4.58
CA LEU A 96 -16.84 -2.43 5.57
C LEU A 96 -16.30 -1.03 5.21
N ASP A 97 -15.02 -0.89 4.85
CA ASP A 97 -14.42 0.40 4.47
C ASP A 97 -15.08 1.02 3.23
N ARG A 98 -15.47 0.19 2.25
CA ARG A 98 -16.20 0.67 1.06
C ARG A 98 -17.59 1.18 1.42
N GLN A 99 -18.32 0.50 2.32
CA GLN A 99 -19.63 0.95 2.78
C GLN A 99 -19.53 2.21 3.67
N LEU A 100 -18.50 2.32 4.51
CA LEU A 100 -18.27 3.51 5.34
C LEU A 100 -17.87 4.73 4.49
N GLY A 101 -17.01 4.56 3.48
CA GLY A 101 -16.62 5.64 2.57
C GLY A 101 -17.79 6.21 1.78
N GLU A 102 -18.72 5.37 1.32
CA GLU A 102 -19.95 5.81 0.64
C GLU A 102 -20.90 6.56 1.60
N LEU A 103 -21.03 6.11 2.85
CA LEU A 103 -21.85 6.78 3.86
C LEU A 103 -21.29 8.14 4.26
N ASP A 104 -19.98 8.25 4.50
CA ASP A 104 -19.33 9.52 4.84
C ASP A 104 -19.45 10.54 3.69
N PHE A 105 -19.34 10.07 2.43
CA PHE A 105 -19.55 10.93 1.27
C PHE A 105 -21.00 11.41 1.13
N GLN A 106 -21.99 10.54 1.40
CA GLN A 106 -23.42 10.88 1.40
C GLN A 106 -23.77 11.87 2.52
N LEU A 107 -23.30 11.63 3.75
CA LEU A 107 -23.49 12.51 4.91
C LEU A 107 -22.86 13.90 4.69
N LYS A 108 -21.62 13.94 4.15
CA LYS A 108 -20.96 15.22 3.81
C LYS A 108 -21.71 15.97 2.71
N ARG A 109 -22.25 15.28 1.70
CA ARG A 109 -23.11 15.91 0.67
C ARG A 109 -24.39 16.48 1.26
N GLN A 110 -25.04 15.78 2.19
CA GLN A 110 -26.26 16.27 2.85
C GLN A 110 -25.98 17.47 3.77
N ALA A 111 -24.88 17.42 4.52
CA ALA A 111 -24.46 18.52 5.38
C ALA A 111 -24.15 19.79 4.56
N GLN A 112 -23.49 19.65 3.39
CA GLN A 112 -23.22 20.77 2.49
C GLN A 112 -24.48 21.39 1.88
N MET A 113 -25.55 20.60 1.64
CA MET A 113 -26.83 21.13 1.15
C MET A 113 -27.63 21.87 2.23
N LEU A 114 -27.49 21.49 3.51
CA LEU A 114 -28.19 22.14 4.63
C LEU A 114 -27.48 23.41 5.11
N SER A 115 -26.16 23.54 4.94
CA SER A 115 -25.41 24.77 5.25
C SER A 115 -25.56 25.89 4.20
N GLY A 116 -26.44 25.72 3.22
CA GLY A 116 -26.73 26.67 2.15
C GLY A 116 -28.10 27.36 2.24
N PHE A 117 -28.78 27.30 3.39
CA PHE A 117 -30.00 28.06 3.69
C PHE A 117 -29.76 29.05 4.83
#